data_AF-A0A961MJH6-F1
#
_entry.id   AF-A0A961MJH6-F1
#
_cell.length_a   1.000
_cell.length_b   1.000
_cell.length_c   1.000
_cell.angle_alpha   90.00
_cell.angle_beta   90.00
_cell.angle_gamma   90.00
#
_symmetry.space_group_name_H-M   'P 1'
#
loop_
_entity.id
_entity.type
_entity.pdbx_description
1 polymer ?
#
loop_
_entity_poly.entity_id
_entity_poly.type
_entity_poly.pdbx_seq_one_letter_code
_entity_poly.pdbx_strand_id
1 'polypeptide(L)'
;MLILHIGSPKTGTTSLQQFLNLNEDRLREGGINYMRAARSHIAHNPLPIAVTQRRDEALLRAILDEYRSDPDATHVVSSEIMFRILVAQRFHEVFPADLRAETKVICYIRRQDHYAEAIYKQRAKNGLVKVDRQAFLAAQMPKLRYSPLLASYA
;
A
#
# COMPACT_ATOMS: atom_id res chain seq x y z
N MET A 1 0.19 14.34 10.94
CA MET A 1 -0.86 13.55 10.20
C MET A 1 -0.18 12.46 9.37
N LEU A 2 -0.77 11.26 9.29
CA LEU A 2 -0.25 10.16 8.45
C LEU A 2 -1.16 9.90 7.24
N ILE A 3 -0.58 9.73 6.05
CA ILE A 3 -1.25 9.27 4.83
C ILE A 3 -0.78 7.86 4.50
N LEU A 4 -1.70 6.91 4.45
CA LEU A 4 -1.47 5.60 3.86
C LEU A 4 -1.98 5.60 2.42
N HIS A 5 -1.05 5.64 1.45
CA HIS A 5 -1.39 5.42 0.06
C HIS A 5 -1.40 3.92 -0.25
N ILE A 6 -2.60 3.39 -0.45
CA ILE A 6 -2.89 2.01 -0.84
C ILE A 6 -3.44 2.00 -2.27
N GLY A 7 -3.53 0.81 -2.87
CA GLY A 7 -4.23 0.68 -4.15
C GLY A 7 -3.96 -0.65 -4.82
N SER A 8 -4.89 -1.09 -5.66
CA SER A 8 -4.68 -2.31 -6.44
C SER A 8 -3.48 -2.09 -7.36
N PRO A 9 -2.61 -3.10 -7.59
CA PRO A 9 -1.57 -3.03 -8.61
C PRO A 9 -2.11 -2.51 -9.95
N LYS A 10 -1.25 -1.93 -10.78
CA LYS A 10 -1.63 -1.45 -12.13
C LYS A 10 -2.63 -0.26 -12.13
N THR A 11 -2.50 0.60 -11.13
CA THR A 11 -3.24 1.87 -10.95
C THR A 11 -2.33 3.12 -11.02
N GLY A 12 -1.08 2.99 -11.46
CA GLY A 12 -0.12 4.10 -11.49
C GLY A 12 0.63 4.32 -10.17
N THR A 13 0.54 3.38 -9.22
CA THR A 13 1.27 3.37 -7.94
C THR A 13 2.77 3.63 -8.13
N THR A 14 3.41 2.96 -9.08
CA THR A 14 4.83 3.14 -9.39
C THR A 14 5.17 4.57 -9.80
N SER A 15 4.35 5.21 -10.65
CA SER A 15 4.57 6.58 -11.09
C SER A 15 4.49 7.56 -9.92
N LEU A 16 3.49 7.40 -9.04
CA LEU A 16 3.37 8.21 -7.82
C LEU A 16 4.55 7.98 -6.87
N GLN A 17 4.91 6.73 -6.62
CA GLN A 17 6.02 6.35 -5.74
C GLN A 17 7.37 6.88 -6.25
N GLN A 18 7.60 6.83 -7.56
CA GLN A 18 8.78 7.44 -8.18
C GLN A 18 8.78 8.95 -8.03
N PHE A 19 7.64 9.62 -8.27
CA PHE A 19 7.52 11.05 -8.07
C PHE A 19 7.83 11.46 -6.62
N LEU A 20 7.22 10.78 -5.64
CA LEU A 20 7.46 11.05 -4.21
C LEU A 20 8.93 10.83 -3.83
N ASN A 21 9.55 9.77 -4.33
CA ASN A 21 10.95 9.47 -4.03
C ASN A 21 11.93 10.44 -4.69
N LEU A 22 11.69 10.82 -5.96
CA LEU A 22 12.58 11.73 -6.70
C LEU A 22 12.50 13.18 -6.19
N ASN A 23 11.39 13.56 -5.56
CA ASN A 23 11.15 14.91 -5.07
C ASN A 23 11.17 14.99 -3.53
N GLU A 24 11.75 13.99 -2.84
CA GLU A 24 11.64 13.87 -1.38
C GLU A 24 12.11 15.11 -0.62
N ASP A 25 13.23 15.73 -1.02
CA ASP A 25 13.76 16.91 -0.34
C ASP A 25 12.86 18.14 -0.54
N ARG A 26 12.39 18.36 -1.77
CA ARG A 26 11.47 19.46 -2.09
C ARG A 26 10.11 19.30 -1.41
N LEU A 27 9.63 18.07 -1.30
CA LEU A 27 8.38 17.76 -0.59
C LEU A 27 8.55 18.02 0.90
N ARG A 28 9.69 17.63 1.49
CA ARG A 28 9.99 17.83 2.90
C ARG A 28 10.12 19.30 3.27
N GLU A 29 10.74 20.13 2.41
CA GLU A 29 10.74 21.59 2.55
C GLU A 29 9.32 22.18 2.58
N GLY A 30 8.37 21.53 1.89
CA GLY A 30 6.95 21.88 1.88
C GLY A 30 6.10 21.19 2.96
N GLY A 31 6.71 20.53 3.94
CA GLY A 31 6.00 19.85 5.04
C GLY A 31 5.40 18.48 4.69
N ILE A 32 5.80 17.87 3.57
CA ILE A 32 5.40 16.52 3.17
C ILE A 32 6.58 15.58 3.32
N ASN A 33 6.54 14.72 4.32
CA ASN A 33 7.55 13.70 4.54
C ASN A 33 7.16 12.38 3.85
N TYR A 34 7.73 12.09 2.68
CA TYR A 34 7.69 10.73 2.15
C TYR A 34 8.65 9.86 2.95
N MET A 35 8.10 9.03 3.84
CA MET A 35 8.89 8.45 4.93
C MET A 35 10.03 7.57 4.43
N ARG A 36 11.15 7.59 5.13
CA ARG A 36 12.30 6.70 4.84
C ARG A 36 12.18 5.39 5.61
N ALA A 37 11.62 5.42 6.82
CA ALA A 37 11.39 4.25 7.65
C ALA A 37 10.56 3.19 6.92
N ALA A 38 11.04 1.94 6.99
CA ALA A 38 10.44 0.80 6.30
C ALA A 38 10.25 0.96 4.78
N ARG A 39 10.87 1.96 4.15
CA ARG A 39 10.90 2.14 2.70
C ARG A 39 12.06 1.38 2.09
N SER A 40 11.78 0.62 1.04
CA SER A 40 12.80 -0.03 0.21
C SER A 40 12.64 0.48 -1.22
N HIS A 41 13.71 1.10 -1.73
CA HIS A 41 13.67 1.86 -2.98
C HIS A 41 12.55 2.91 -2.97
N ILE A 42 11.58 2.79 -3.87
CA ILE A 42 10.50 3.76 -4.05
C ILE A 42 9.24 3.43 -3.25
N ALA A 43 9.17 2.32 -2.50
CA ALA A 43 7.93 1.87 -1.86
C ALA A 43 8.15 1.24 -0.47
N HIS A 44 7.11 1.27 0.35
CA HIS A 44 7.11 0.73 1.71
C HIS A 44 6.69 -0.74 1.74
N ASN A 45 7.17 -1.55 0.79
CA ASN A 45 6.85 -2.97 0.71
C ASN A 45 7.30 -3.82 1.92
N PRO A 46 8.44 -3.53 2.59
CA PRO A 46 8.84 -4.27 3.78
C PRO A 46 7.78 -4.30 4.89
N LEU A 47 7.09 -3.17 5.15
CA LEU A 47 6.10 -3.06 6.22
C LEU A 47 4.91 -4.05 6.06
N PRO A 48 4.10 -4.01 4.99
CA PRO A 48 2.95 -4.92 4.84
C PRO A 48 3.38 -6.38 4.69
N ILE A 49 4.60 -6.66 4.21
CA ILE A 49 5.18 -8.02 4.23
C ILE A 49 5.42 -8.47 5.67
N ALA A 50 6.08 -7.64 6.47
CA ALA A 50 6.36 -7.94 7.88
C ALA A 50 5.06 -8.09 8.70
N VAL A 51 4.07 -7.24 8.47
CA VAL A 51 2.72 -7.34 9.08
C VAL A 51 2.06 -8.67 8.72
N THR A 52 2.19 -9.12 7.47
CA THR A 52 1.70 -10.44 7.04
C THR A 52 2.44 -11.60 7.72
N GLN A 53 3.69 -11.39 8.14
CA GLN A 53 4.52 -12.39 8.80
C GLN A 53 4.53 -12.28 10.33
N ARG A 54 3.84 -11.28 10.92
CA ARG A 54 3.92 -10.92 12.34
C ARG A 54 5.35 -10.65 12.81
N ARG A 55 6.10 -9.89 12.01
CA ARG A 55 7.51 -9.49 12.25
C ARG A 55 7.70 -7.98 12.07
N ASP A 56 6.65 -7.22 12.32
CA ASP A 56 6.54 -5.79 12.01
C ASP A 56 7.04 -4.86 13.11
N GLU A 57 7.28 -5.35 14.34
CA GLU A 57 7.62 -4.52 15.52
C GLU A 57 8.71 -3.49 15.24
N ALA A 58 9.86 -3.92 14.70
CA ALA A 58 10.99 -3.03 14.44
C ALA A 58 10.68 -1.98 13.35
N LEU A 59 9.97 -2.38 12.29
CA LEU A 59 9.61 -1.47 11.19
C LEU A 59 8.54 -0.47 11.63
N LEU A 60 7.58 -0.92 12.43
CA LEU A 60 6.55 -0.06 13.00
C LEU A 60 7.16 0.93 13.99
N ARG A 61 8.09 0.50 14.83
CA ARG A 61 8.83 1.40 15.73
C ARG A 61 9.57 2.48 14.94
N ALA A 62 10.29 2.11 13.88
CA ALA A 62 10.97 3.09 13.03
C ALA A 62 10.00 4.09 12.38
N ILE A 63 8.82 3.64 11.93
CA ILE A 63 7.78 4.54 11.42
C ILE A 63 7.27 5.47 12.52
N LEU A 64 6.99 4.95 13.72
CA LEU A 64 6.49 5.76 14.83
C LEU A 64 7.53 6.80 15.28
N ASP A 65 8.81 6.44 15.30
CA ASP A 65 9.89 7.35 15.66
C ASP A 65 10.03 8.48 14.63
N GLU A 66 9.99 8.16 13.33
CA GLU A 66 10.02 9.16 12.25
C GLU A 66 8.74 10.01 12.21
N TYR A 67 7.58 9.43 12.54
CA TYR A 67 6.32 10.19 12.68
C TYR A 67 6.42 11.22 13.79
N ARG A 68 6.98 10.83 14.94
CA ARG A 68 7.07 11.68 16.13
C ARG A 68 8.18 12.73 16.04
N SER A 69 9.17 12.55 15.16
CA SER A 69 10.24 13.52 15.02
C SER A 69 9.82 14.81 14.31
N ASP A 70 8.68 14.80 13.62
CA ASP A 70 8.15 15.96 12.90
C ASP A 70 6.60 15.98 12.92
N PRO A 71 5.99 16.24 14.09
CA PRO A 71 4.54 16.09 14.26
C PRO A 71 3.68 17.01 13.38
N ASP A 72 4.26 18.14 12.94
CA ASP A 72 3.59 19.12 12.08
C ASP A 72 3.59 18.70 10.61
N ALA A 73 4.44 17.74 10.21
CA ALA A 73 4.50 17.25 8.85
C ALA A 73 3.31 16.32 8.48
N THR A 74 3.06 16.28 7.17
CA THR A 74 2.25 15.23 6.56
C THR A 74 3.15 14.06 6.15
N HIS A 75 3.06 12.96 6.88
CA HIS A 75 3.83 11.76 6.60
C HIS A 75 3.13 10.90 5.56
N VAL A 76 3.87 10.34 4.62
CA VAL A 76 3.32 9.49 3.54
C VAL A 76 4.01 8.13 3.54
N VAL A 77 3.22 7.08 3.72
CA VAL A 77 3.63 5.68 3.55
C VAL A 77 2.86 5.10 2.37
N SER A 78 3.56 4.45 1.44
CA SER A 78 2.93 3.93 0.22
C SER A 78 3.37 2.51 -0.11
N SER A 79 2.39 1.62 -0.30
CA SER A 79 2.61 0.30 -0.90
C SER A 79 1.30 -0.28 -1.46
N GLU A 80 1.37 -0.83 -2.67
CA GLU A 80 0.23 -1.57 -3.26
C GLU A 80 -0.06 -2.90 -2.56
N ILE A 81 0.90 -3.44 -1.78
CA ILE A 81 0.70 -4.67 -0.99
C ILE A 81 -0.32 -4.43 0.13
N MET A 82 -0.52 -3.17 0.55
CA MET A 82 -1.55 -2.77 1.50
C MET A 82 -2.96 -2.97 0.92
N PHE A 83 -3.11 -3.09 -0.39
CA PHE A 83 -4.35 -3.52 -1.03
C PHE A 83 -4.52 -5.06 -0.95
N ARG A 84 -4.44 -5.61 0.26
CA ARG A 84 -4.70 -7.02 0.59
C ARG A 84 -5.48 -7.08 1.90
N ILE A 85 -6.57 -7.85 1.92
CA ILE A 85 -7.47 -7.95 3.07
C ILE A 85 -6.74 -8.30 4.38
N LEU A 86 -5.80 -9.25 4.33
CA LEU A 86 -5.04 -9.67 5.51
C LEU A 86 -4.14 -8.55 6.06
N VAL A 87 -3.60 -7.70 5.19
CA VAL A 87 -2.78 -6.56 5.62
C VAL A 87 -3.67 -5.49 6.26
N ALA A 88 -4.81 -5.19 5.62
CA ALA A 88 -5.78 -4.21 6.11
C ALA A 88 -6.28 -4.57 7.53
N GLN A 89 -6.70 -5.82 7.72
CA GLN A 89 -7.17 -6.32 9.03
C GLN A 89 -6.10 -6.20 10.11
N ARG A 90 -4.84 -6.52 9.79
CA ARG A 90 -3.75 -6.45 10.77
C ARG A 90 -3.26 -5.05 11.04
N PHE A 91 -3.41 -4.10 10.12
CA PHE A 91 -3.07 -2.71 10.43
C PHE A 91 -3.90 -2.15 11.58
N HIS A 92 -5.16 -2.59 11.71
CA HIS A 92 -5.98 -2.23 12.86
C HIS A 92 -5.41 -2.75 14.19
N GLU A 93 -4.77 -3.92 14.17
CA GLU A 93 -4.14 -4.55 15.35
C GLU A 93 -2.82 -3.88 15.73
N VAL A 94 -1.99 -3.54 14.74
CA VAL A 94 -0.59 -3.14 15.00
C VAL A 94 -0.41 -1.63 15.12
N PHE A 95 -1.25 -0.81 14.45
CA PHE A 95 -1.12 0.65 14.56
C PHE A 95 -1.74 1.16 15.88
N PRO A 96 -1.00 1.99 16.65
CA PRO A 96 -1.55 2.66 17.84
C PRO A 96 -2.84 3.44 17.53
N ALA A 97 -3.78 3.44 18.47
CA ALA A 97 -5.12 3.99 18.25
C ALA A 97 -5.12 5.50 17.95
N ASP A 98 -4.23 6.24 18.59
CA ASP A 98 -3.94 7.65 18.33
C ASP A 98 -3.46 7.87 16.89
N LEU A 99 -2.45 7.10 16.45
CA LEU A 99 -1.96 7.19 15.07
C LEU A 99 -3.05 6.83 14.06
N ARG A 100 -3.88 5.82 14.35
CA ARG A 100 -5.01 5.44 13.49
C ARG A 100 -6.02 6.58 13.34
N ALA A 101 -6.31 7.31 14.41
CA ALA A 101 -7.23 8.45 14.36
C ALA A 101 -6.71 9.60 13.48
N GLU A 102 -5.38 9.75 13.39
CA GLU A 102 -4.72 10.75 12.53
C GLU A 102 -4.34 10.22 11.14
N THR A 103 -4.69 8.97 10.83
CA THR A 103 -4.36 8.33 9.56
C THR A 103 -5.45 8.56 8.53
N LYS A 104 -5.07 9.11 7.38
CA LYS A 104 -5.90 9.21 6.19
C LYS A 104 -5.49 8.15 5.17
N VAL A 105 -6.43 7.31 4.75
CA VAL A 105 -6.19 6.31 3.70
C VAL A 105 -6.57 6.89 2.34
N ILE A 106 -5.61 6.92 1.41
CA ILE A 106 -5.85 7.28 0.01
C ILE A 106 -5.73 6.01 -0.82
N CYS A 107 -6.81 5.62 -1.50
CA CYS A 107 -6.86 4.38 -2.26
C CYS A 107 -7.02 4.63 -3.75
N TYR A 108 -6.07 4.16 -4.56
CA TYR A 108 -6.21 4.12 -6.01
C TYR A 108 -6.80 2.78 -6.43
N ILE A 109 -7.98 2.82 -7.03
CA ILE A 109 -8.68 1.64 -7.55
C ILE A 109 -8.83 1.71 -9.06
N ARG A 110 -8.76 0.54 -9.70
CA ARG A 110 -9.08 0.35 -11.11
C ARG A 110 -10.40 -0.42 -11.19
N ARG A 111 -11.23 -0.15 -12.20
CA ARG A 111 -12.40 -0.98 -12.48
C ARG A 111 -12.02 -2.47 -12.53
N GLN A 112 -12.83 -3.32 -11.91
CA GLN A 112 -12.51 -4.72 -11.65
C GLN A 112 -12.18 -5.52 -12.92
N ASP A 113 -12.96 -5.30 -13.97
CA ASP A 113 -12.79 -5.90 -15.30
C ASP A 113 -11.44 -5.49 -15.92
N HIS A 114 -11.15 -4.18 -15.92
CA HIS A 114 -9.88 -3.65 -16.43
C HIS A 114 -8.69 -4.11 -15.58
N TYR A 115 -8.87 -4.28 -14.27
CA TYR A 115 -7.82 -4.78 -13.38
C TYR A 115 -7.54 -6.26 -13.65
N ALA A 116 -8.58 -7.08 -13.79
CA ALA A 116 -8.44 -8.50 -14.14
C ALA A 116 -7.69 -8.68 -15.47
N GLU A 117 -8.02 -7.87 -16.48
CA GLU A 117 -7.33 -7.86 -17.77
C GLU A 117 -5.85 -7.47 -17.61
N ALA A 118 -5.55 -6.41 -16.85
CA ALA A 118 -4.18 -5.96 -16.63
C ALA A 118 -3.31 -7.03 -15.92
N ILE A 119 -3.87 -7.73 -14.93
CA ILE A 119 -3.18 -8.83 -14.24
C ILE A 119 -3.00 -10.02 -15.18
N TYR A 120 -4.00 -10.35 -16.00
CA TYR A 120 -3.89 -11.42 -17.00
C TYR A 120 -2.75 -11.12 -17.98
N LYS A 121 -2.71 -9.92 -18.58
CA LYS A 121 -1.66 -9.48 -19.50
C LYS A 121 -0.28 -9.53 -18.84
N GLN A 122 -0.15 -9.07 -17.60
CA GLN A 122 1.11 -9.12 -16.87
C GLN A 122 1.58 -10.56 -16.64
N ARG A 123 0.68 -11.46 -16.25
CA ARG A 123 1.02 -12.87 -16.04
C ARG A 123 1.36 -13.57 -17.36
N ALA A 124 0.65 -13.27 -18.43
CA ALA A 124 0.94 -13.83 -19.76
C ALA A 124 2.33 -13.40 -20.23
N LYS A 125 2.65 -12.10 -20.11
CA LYS A 125 4.00 -11.57 -20.40
C LYS A 125 5.10 -12.27 -19.62
N ASN A 126 4.83 -12.66 -18.38
CA ASN A 126 5.78 -13.35 -17.51
C ASN A 126 5.78 -14.89 -17.70
N GLY A 127 5.01 -15.45 -18.64
CA GLY A 127 4.90 -16.90 -18.83
C GLY A 127 4.16 -17.63 -17.70
N LEU A 128 3.35 -16.92 -16.91
CA LEU A 128 2.68 -17.44 -15.70
C LEU A 128 1.20 -17.79 -15.91
N VAL A 129 0.68 -17.65 -17.13
CA VAL A 129 -0.69 -18.09 -17.47
C VAL A 129 -0.63 -19.53 -17.96
N LYS A 130 -1.01 -20.46 -17.08
CA LYS A 130 -1.04 -21.91 -17.36
C LYS A 130 -2.46 -22.48 -17.55
N VAL A 131 -3.46 -21.64 -17.35
CA VAL A 131 -4.88 -22.00 -17.40
C VAL A 131 -5.60 -21.12 -18.42
N ASP A 132 -6.79 -21.54 -18.85
CA ASP A 132 -7.62 -20.73 -19.72
C ASP A 132 -8.13 -19.45 -19.02
N ARG A 133 -8.74 -18.56 -19.81
CA ARG A 133 -9.21 -17.24 -19.36
C ARG A 133 -10.33 -17.34 -18.31
N GLN A 134 -11.20 -18.34 -18.43
CA GLN A 134 -12.35 -18.52 -17.53
C GLN A 134 -11.87 -18.98 -16.15
N ALA A 135 -10.98 -19.99 -16.12
CA ALA A 135 -10.34 -20.47 -14.90
C ALA A 135 -9.53 -19.37 -14.22
N PHE A 136 -8.80 -18.56 -14.99
CA PHE A 136 -8.10 -17.39 -14.46
C PHE A 136 -9.04 -16.39 -13.79
N LEU A 137 -10.14 -16.01 -14.47
CA LEU A 137 -11.09 -15.03 -13.96
C LEU A 137 -11.75 -15.53 -12.68
N ALA A 138 -12.21 -16.79 -12.66
CA ALA A 138 -12.80 -17.42 -11.48
C ALA A 138 -11.85 -17.34 -10.27
N ALA A 139 -10.55 -17.60 -10.47
CA ALA A 139 -9.54 -17.47 -9.42
C ALA A 139 -9.25 -16.01 -8.99
N GLN A 140 -9.53 -15.01 -9.83
CA GLN A 140 -9.39 -13.59 -9.47
C GLN A 140 -10.63 -13.02 -8.77
N MET A 141 -11.83 -13.58 -9.00
CA MET A 141 -13.10 -13.03 -8.50
C MET A 141 -13.08 -12.61 -7.02
N PRO A 142 -12.52 -13.40 -6.07
CA PRO A 142 -12.45 -12.97 -4.67
C PRO A 142 -11.66 -11.67 -4.46
N LYS A 143 -10.60 -11.45 -5.26
CA LYS A 143 -9.73 -10.27 -5.17
C LYS A 143 -10.32 -9.03 -5.85
N LEU A 144 -11.35 -9.21 -6.66
CA LEU A 144 -12.08 -8.12 -7.32
C LEU A 144 -13.18 -7.53 -6.41
N ARG A 145 -13.47 -8.16 -5.27
CA ARG A 145 -14.39 -7.64 -4.27
C ARG A 145 -13.67 -6.64 -3.37
N TYR A 146 -13.75 -5.36 -3.71
CA TYR A 146 -13.03 -4.31 -2.99
C TYR A 146 -13.68 -3.92 -1.67
N SER A 147 -15.02 -4.01 -1.54
CA SER A 147 -15.73 -3.51 -0.37
C SER A 147 -15.25 -4.09 0.96
N PRO A 148 -15.03 -5.41 1.12
CA PRO A 148 -14.52 -5.96 2.39
C PRO A 148 -13.14 -5.43 2.76
N LEU A 149 -12.29 -5.20 1.75
CA LEU A 149 -10.95 -4.65 1.94
C LEU A 149 -11.00 -3.19 2.36
N LEU A 150 -11.79 -2.37 1.65
CA LEU A 150 -11.91 -0.95 1.95
C LEU A 150 -12.56 -0.73 3.31
N ALA A 151 -13.54 -1.55 3.68
CA ALA A 151 -14.17 -1.52 5.01
C ALA A 151 -13.20 -1.87 6.14
N SER A 152 -12.11 -2.59 5.87
CA SER A 152 -11.07 -2.88 6.89
C SER A 152 -10.16 -1.68 7.18
N TYR A 153 -10.26 -0.62 6.38
CA TYR A 153 -9.54 0.65 6.55
C TYR A 153 -10.43 1.80 7.02
N ALA A 154 -11.75 1.58 7.11
CA ALA A 154 -12.74 2.52 7.63
C ALA A 154 -12.87 2.37 9.15
#